data_AF-C2FSV6-F1
#
_entry.id   AF-C2FSV6-F1
#
_cell.length_a   1.000
_cell.length_b   1.000
_cell.length_c   1.000
_cell.angle_alpha   90.00
_cell.angle_beta   90.00
_cell.angle_gamma   90.00
#
_symmetry.space_group_name_H-M   'P 1'
#
loop_
_entity.id
_entity.type
_entity.pdbx_description
1 polymer ?
#
loop_
_entity_poly.entity_id
_entity_poly.type
_entity_poly.pdbx_seq_one_letter_code
_entity_poly.pdbx_strand_id
1 'polypeptide(L)'
;MKTPLKLIVMILSAFVFTMCSNKQNGSSKTDNFDWLLGNWQRTNEEKGKMTFETWQKVDDFAYKGVGFTMQNKDTVSQEQMKIVKTYGKWNLLVKTREEKDFIKFDVSDMENGSFTCKNDSLNFPKTIKYWKNGDKLNAKVTGDDIEIAYEFKQLK
;
A
#
# COMPACT_ATOMS: atom_id res chain seq x y z
N MET A 1 -72.28 35.41 17.38
CA MET A 1 -72.19 35.82 15.95
C MET A 1 -70.73 35.74 15.53
N LYS A 2 -70.39 34.69 14.77
CA LYS A 2 -69.95 34.72 13.35
C LYS A 2 -68.49 35.20 13.16
N THR A 3 -67.64 34.24 12.77
CA THR A 3 -66.24 34.32 12.28
C THR A 3 -66.12 35.16 10.99
N PRO A 4 -64.92 35.55 10.50
CA PRO A 4 -64.06 34.62 9.72
C PRO A 4 -62.56 34.72 10.09
N LEU A 5 -61.89 33.60 10.36
CA LEU A 5 -61.09 32.83 9.40
C LEU A 5 -60.23 33.71 8.47
N LYS A 6 -59.00 34.03 8.91
CA LYS A 6 -57.95 34.53 8.00
C LYS A 6 -57.21 33.35 7.40
N LEU A 7 -57.47 33.14 6.12
CA LEU A 7 -56.79 32.22 5.22
C LEU A 7 -55.32 32.65 5.13
N ILE A 8 -54.41 31.94 5.81
CA ILE A 8 -52.97 32.09 5.56
C ILE A 8 -52.69 31.37 4.24
N VAL A 9 -52.50 32.15 3.19
CA VAL A 9 -52.12 31.68 1.86
C VAL A 9 -50.76 31.01 1.96
N MET A 10 -50.75 29.69 1.80
CA MET A 10 -49.56 28.86 1.69
C MET A 10 -48.95 29.10 0.31
N ILE A 11 -48.01 30.04 0.23
CA ILE A 11 -47.20 30.25 -0.98
C ILE A 11 -46.26 29.06 -1.11
N LEU A 12 -46.63 28.15 -2.01
CA LEU A 12 -45.83 27.02 -2.46
C LEU A 12 -44.71 27.58 -3.37
N SER A 13 -43.65 28.14 -2.78
CA SER A 13 -42.44 28.44 -3.54
C SER A 13 -41.68 27.13 -3.76
N ALA A 14 -41.84 26.57 -4.95
CA ALA A 14 -41.02 25.48 -5.45
C ALA A 14 -39.58 25.98 -5.62
N PHE A 15 -38.80 25.95 -4.52
CA PHE A 15 -37.35 26.05 -4.60
C PHE A 15 -36.82 24.73 -5.14
N VAL A 16 -36.71 24.66 -6.46
CA VAL A 16 -35.97 23.59 -7.13
C VAL A 16 -34.49 23.83 -6.80
N PHE A 17 -34.02 23.21 -5.71
CA PHE A 17 -32.60 23.08 -5.46
C PHE A 17 -32.05 22.10 -6.48
N THR A 18 -31.59 22.62 -7.63
CA THR A 18 -30.68 21.91 -8.50
C THR A 18 -29.37 21.69 -7.74
N MET A 19 -29.29 20.55 -7.03
CA MET A 19 -28.02 20.01 -6.57
C MET A 19 -27.24 19.57 -7.80
N CYS A 20 -26.31 20.41 -8.25
CA CYS A 20 -25.17 19.92 -9.01
C CYS A 20 -24.29 19.11 -8.03
N SER A 21 -24.54 17.80 -7.95
CA SER A 21 -23.57 16.88 -7.39
C SER A 21 -22.34 16.93 -8.27
N ASN A 22 -21.34 17.69 -7.85
CA ASN A 22 -20.01 17.63 -8.43
C ASN A 22 -19.52 16.20 -8.19
N LYS A 23 -19.68 15.32 -9.19
CA LYS A 23 -19.03 14.02 -9.22
C LYS A 23 -17.53 14.30 -9.33
N GLN A 24 -16.92 14.56 -8.17
CA GLN A 24 -15.53 14.26 -7.96
C GLN A 24 -15.41 12.77 -8.26
N ASN A 25 -14.99 12.43 -9.48
CA ASN A 25 -14.36 11.14 -9.78
C ASN A 25 -13.00 11.13 -9.04
N GLY A 26 -13.05 11.23 -7.71
CA GLY A 26 -11.94 10.91 -6.85
C GLY A 26 -12.01 9.41 -6.68
N SER A 27 -11.16 8.67 -7.40
CA SER A 27 -10.77 7.34 -6.94
C SER A 27 -10.40 7.50 -5.47
N SER A 28 -11.23 6.98 -4.54
CA SER A 28 -10.94 7.08 -3.12
C SER A 28 -9.58 6.41 -2.92
N LYS A 29 -8.54 7.18 -2.59
CA LYS A 29 -7.23 6.60 -2.25
C LYS A 29 -7.47 5.62 -1.11
N THR A 30 -7.27 4.33 -1.37
CA THR A 30 -7.35 3.31 -0.33
C THR A 30 -6.16 3.49 0.60
N ASP A 31 -6.43 3.94 1.82
CA ASP A 31 -5.43 4.15 2.88
C ASP A 31 -5.13 2.83 3.61
N ASN A 32 -4.80 1.79 2.84
CA ASN A 32 -4.49 0.45 3.31
C ASN A 32 -3.60 -0.33 2.32
N PHE A 33 -3.13 -1.50 2.73
CA PHE A 33 -2.25 -2.37 1.95
C PHE A 33 -2.86 -3.76 1.71
N ASP A 34 -4.19 -3.89 1.78
CA ASP A 34 -4.85 -5.20 1.70
C ASP A 34 -4.61 -5.89 0.34
N TRP A 35 -4.30 -5.12 -0.70
CA TRP A 35 -3.94 -5.63 -2.02
C TRP A 35 -2.61 -6.39 -2.07
N LEU A 36 -1.74 -6.18 -1.08
CA LEU A 36 -0.41 -6.79 -0.93
C LEU A 36 -0.45 -8.17 -0.25
N LEU A 37 -1.53 -8.47 0.47
CA LEU A 37 -1.68 -9.69 1.27
C LEU A 37 -1.53 -10.95 0.43
N GLY A 38 -0.89 -11.96 1.02
CA GLY A 38 -0.73 -13.29 0.43
C GLY A 38 0.70 -13.78 0.42
N ASN A 39 0.89 -14.92 -0.24
CA ASN A 39 2.18 -15.57 -0.44
C ASN A 39 2.59 -15.36 -1.90
N TRP A 40 3.83 -14.97 -2.12
CA TRP A 40 4.35 -14.52 -3.41
C TRP A 40 5.65 -15.26 -3.70
N GLN A 41 5.84 -15.68 -4.95
CA GLN A 41 7.09 -16.27 -5.43
C GLN A 41 7.66 -15.42 -6.56
N ARG A 42 8.94 -15.04 -6.45
CA ARG A 42 9.63 -14.28 -7.49
C ARG A 42 9.77 -15.11 -8.76
N THR A 43 9.50 -14.51 -9.91
CA THR A 43 9.54 -15.16 -11.23
C THR A 43 10.72 -14.74 -12.10
N ASN A 44 11.37 -13.62 -11.77
CA ASN A 44 12.52 -13.07 -12.51
C ASN A 44 13.83 -13.18 -11.69
N GLU A 45 14.04 -14.33 -11.06
CA GLU A 45 15.23 -14.61 -10.26
C GLU A 45 16.37 -15.18 -11.12
N GLU A 46 17.62 -14.98 -10.67
CA GLU A 46 18.78 -15.76 -11.12
C GLU A 46 18.55 -17.28 -11.00
N LYS A 47 19.11 -18.01 -11.97
CA LYS A 47 19.01 -19.47 -12.02
C LYS A 47 19.58 -20.12 -10.74
N GLY A 48 18.83 -21.04 -10.16
CA GLY A 48 19.24 -21.81 -8.97
C GLY A 48 18.86 -21.15 -7.64
N LYS A 49 18.26 -19.95 -7.67
CA LYS A 49 17.68 -19.30 -6.50
C LYS A 49 16.15 -19.33 -6.56
N MET A 50 15.51 -19.25 -5.40
CA MET A 50 14.07 -19.07 -5.27
C MET A 50 13.78 -18.08 -4.14
N THR A 51 13.21 -16.92 -4.47
CA THR A 51 12.76 -15.93 -3.50
C THR A 51 11.26 -16.00 -3.30
N PHE A 52 10.86 -15.90 -2.05
CA PHE A 52 9.49 -15.84 -1.61
C PHE A 52 9.26 -14.64 -0.73
N GLU A 53 8.03 -14.15 -0.74
CA GLU A 53 7.58 -13.07 0.11
C GLU A 53 6.18 -13.38 0.63
N THR A 54 5.90 -13.04 1.89
CA THR A 54 4.60 -13.27 2.50
C THR A 54 4.16 -12.04 3.26
N TRP A 55 2.92 -11.59 3.03
CA TRP A 55 2.32 -10.45 3.71
C TRP A 55 1.04 -10.83 4.45
N GLN A 56 0.93 -10.35 5.67
CA GLN A 56 -0.20 -10.58 6.57
C GLN A 56 -0.65 -9.26 7.19
N LYS A 57 -1.97 -9.07 7.29
CA LYS A 57 -2.57 -7.96 8.04
C LYS A 57 -2.51 -8.29 9.52
N VAL A 58 -2.03 -7.34 10.32
CA VAL A 58 -2.07 -7.44 11.79
C VAL A 58 -3.33 -6.75 12.29
N ASP A 59 -3.53 -5.51 11.85
CA ASP A 59 -4.69 -4.67 12.13
C ASP A 59 -4.80 -3.56 11.07
N ASP A 60 -5.67 -2.56 11.28
CA ASP A 60 -5.86 -1.44 10.34
C ASP A 60 -4.66 -0.49 10.24
N PHE A 61 -3.72 -0.57 11.18
CA PHE A 61 -2.53 0.28 11.28
C PHE A 61 -1.22 -0.50 11.09
N ALA A 62 -1.28 -1.82 10.88
CA ALA A 62 -0.09 -2.65 10.80
C ALA A 62 -0.22 -3.88 9.88
N TYR A 63 0.85 -4.12 9.12
CA TYR A 63 1.07 -5.31 8.30
C TYR A 63 2.45 -5.89 8.61
N LYS A 64 2.60 -7.20 8.47
CA LYS A 64 3.87 -7.91 8.61
C LYS A 64 4.22 -8.61 7.31
N GLY A 65 5.48 -8.47 6.92
CA GLY A 65 6.07 -9.10 5.75
C GLY A 65 7.26 -9.98 6.14
N VAL A 66 7.50 -11.05 5.41
CA VAL A 66 8.74 -11.83 5.47
C VAL A 66 9.17 -12.14 4.05
N GLY A 67 10.41 -11.79 3.72
CA GLY A 67 11.07 -12.16 2.47
C GLY A 67 12.20 -13.15 2.74
N PHE A 68 12.41 -14.13 1.87
CA PHE A 68 13.58 -15.03 1.97
C PHE A 68 13.97 -15.61 0.61
N THR A 69 15.27 -15.80 0.40
CA THR A 69 15.81 -16.48 -0.78
C THR A 69 16.42 -17.82 -0.37
N MET A 70 16.09 -18.86 -1.12
CA MET A 70 16.68 -20.18 -0.99
C MET A 70 17.63 -20.49 -2.14
N GLN A 71 18.71 -21.21 -1.83
CA GLN A 71 19.62 -21.82 -2.80
C GLN A 71 20.04 -23.19 -2.26
N ASN A 72 20.01 -24.24 -3.09
CA ASN A 72 20.39 -25.60 -2.67
C ASN A 72 19.66 -26.12 -1.42
N LYS A 73 18.38 -25.76 -1.26
CA LYS A 73 17.51 -26.06 -0.09
C LYS A 73 17.92 -25.36 1.22
N ASP A 74 18.90 -24.47 1.18
CA ASP A 74 19.27 -23.63 2.32
C ASP A 74 18.77 -22.19 2.12
N THR A 75 18.52 -21.48 3.23
CA THR A 75 18.09 -20.09 3.22
C THR A 75 19.31 -19.17 3.23
N VAL A 76 19.60 -18.56 2.08
CA VAL A 76 20.78 -17.71 1.87
C VAL A 76 20.52 -16.23 2.20
N SER A 77 19.25 -15.81 2.24
CA SER A 77 18.86 -14.48 2.70
C SER A 77 17.48 -14.54 3.37
N GLN A 78 17.25 -13.64 4.31
CA GLN A 78 15.94 -13.44 4.92
C GLN A 78 15.82 -12.00 5.43
N GLU A 79 14.63 -11.45 5.28
CA GLU A 79 14.25 -10.15 5.82
C GLU A 79 12.88 -10.22 6.51
N GLN A 80 12.75 -9.40 7.55
CA GLN A 80 11.51 -9.12 8.24
C GLN A 80 11.07 -7.72 7.87
N MET A 81 9.79 -7.58 7.52
CA MET A 81 9.22 -6.30 7.12
C MET A 81 7.99 -5.97 7.96
N LYS A 82 7.75 -4.69 8.18
CA LYS A 82 6.51 -4.19 8.80
C LYS A 82 6.08 -2.92 8.08
N ILE A 83 4.79 -2.81 7.78
CA ILE A 83 4.21 -1.53 7.36
C ILE A 83 3.37 -1.05 8.53
N VAL A 84 3.71 0.10 9.10
CA VAL A 84 3.07 0.62 10.32
C VAL A 84 2.66 2.07 10.17
N LYS A 85 1.47 2.41 10.67
CA LYS A 85 0.95 3.78 10.71
C LYS A 85 1.20 4.37 12.10
N THR A 86 1.98 5.44 12.14
CA THR A 86 2.25 6.18 13.38
C THR A 86 1.98 7.65 13.14
N TYR A 87 1.16 8.28 13.99
CA TYR A 87 0.74 9.68 13.86
C TYR A 87 0.20 10.03 12.46
N GLY A 88 -0.63 9.13 11.89
CA GLY A 88 -1.24 9.31 10.58
C GLY A 88 -0.32 9.07 9.39
N LYS A 89 0.96 8.72 9.60
CA LYS A 89 1.95 8.48 8.54
C LYS A 89 2.34 7.01 8.48
N TRP A 90 2.34 6.44 7.28
CA TRP A 90 2.80 5.09 7.03
C TRP A 90 4.32 5.03 6.85
N ASN A 91 4.93 3.96 7.37
CA ASN A 91 6.35 3.69 7.24
C ASN A 91 6.54 2.19 6.96
N LEU A 92 7.45 1.88 6.05
CA LEU A 92 7.99 0.53 5.90
C LEU A 92 9.23 0.39 6.79
N LEU A 93 9.27 -0.65 7.59
CA LEU A 93 10.40 -1.03 8.43
C LEU A 93 10.95 -2.34 7.88
N VAL A 94 12.23 -2.38 7.53
CA VAL A 94 12.91 -3.57 6.99
C VAL A 94 14.05 -3.97 7.91
N LYS A 95 14.25 -5.26 8.14
CA LYS A 95 15.34 -5.81 8.92
C LYS A 95 15.80 -7.14 8.33
N THR A 96 17.02 -7.21 7.85
CA THR A 96 17.72 -8.42 7.46
C THR A 96 18.30 -9.13 8.70
N ARG A 97 18.87 -10.32 8.49
CA ARG A 97 19.55 -11.08 9.55
C ARG A 97 20.79 -10.38 10.11
N GLU A 98 21.46 -9.56 9.30
CA GLU A 98 22.72 -8.90 9.67
C GLU A 98 22.50 -7.62 10.48
N GLU A 99 21.35 -6.98 10.29
CA GLU A 99 21.02 -5.75 11.00
C GLU A 99 20.53 -6.02 12.42
N LYS A 100 20.95 -5.16 13.36
CA LYS A 100 20.45 -5.18 14.73
C LYS A 100 19.05 -4.61 14.83
N ASP A 101 18.80 -3.51 14.14
CA ASP A 101 17.58 -2.70 14.24
C ASP A 101 16.87 -2.60 12.88
N PHE A 102 15.60 -2.17 12.91
CA PHE A 102 14.85 -1.95 11.68
C PHE A 102 15.30 -0.66 10.99
N ILE A 103 15.54 -0.74 9.69
CA ILE A 103 15.74 0.39 8.80
C ILE A 103 14.36 0.92 8.37
N LYS A 104 14.15 2.22 8.56
CA LYS A 104 12.88 2.89 8.28
C LYS A 104 12.89 3.52 6.89
N PHE A 105 11.78 3.38 6.16
CA PHE A 105 11.45 4.06 4.92
C PHE A 105 10.11 4.77 5.08
N ASP A 106 10.07 6.08 4.85
CA ASP A 106 8.84 6.87 4.91
C ASP A 106 8.02 6.61 3.64
N VAL A 107 6.73 6.31 3.76
CA VAL A 107 5.84 6.19 2.59
C VAL A 107 5.62 7.59 2.00
N SER A 108 6.15 7.82 0.80
CA SER A 108 6.08 9.11 0.11
C SER A 108 4.88 9.22 -0.82
N ASP A 109 4.39 8.10 -1.33
CA ASP A 109 3.23 8.07 -2.22
C ASP A 109 2.44 6.77 -2.07
N MET A 110 1.13 6.87 -2.26
CA MET A 110 0.18 5.76 -2.17
C MET A 110 -1.03 6.02 -3.07
N GLU A 111 -1.39 4.97 -3.80
CA GLU A 111 -2.55 4.88 -4.68
C GLU A 111 -3.19 3.49 -4.57
N ASN A 112 -4.31 3.28 -5.26
CA ASN A 112 -4.97 1.98 -5.25
C ASN A 112 -4.06 0.93 -5.88
N GLY A 113 -3.56 0.00 -5.07
CA GLY A 113 -2.69 -1.07 -5.56
C GLY A 113 -1.22 -0.67 -5.74
N SER A 114 -0.76 0.49 -5.25
CA SER A 114 0.67 0.80 -5.25
C SER A 114 1.09 1.70 -4.08
N PHE A 115 2.35 1.58 -3.67
CA PHE A 115 2.97 2.52 -2.75
C PHE A 115 4.46 2.67 -3.04
N THR A 116 5.01 3.84 -2.68
CA THR A 116 6.43 4.13 -2.74
C THR A 116 6.90 4.60 -1.38
N CYS A 117 8.01 4.05 -0.88
CA CYS A 117 8.67 4.50 0.32
C CYS A 117 10.15 4.83 0.07
N LYS A 118 10.67 5.75 0.88
CA LYS A 118 12.00 6.34 0.68
C LYS A 118 12.79 6.46 1.98
N ASN A 119 14.11 6.35 1.84
CA ASN A 119 15.09 6.72 2.84
C ASN A 119 16.33 7.27 2.12
N ASP A 120 16.39 8.59 1.96
CA ASP A 120 17.46 9.26 1.22
C ASP A 120 18.81 9.26 1.96
N SER A 121 18.87 8.76 3.21
CA SER A 121 20.11 8.66 4.00
C SER A 121 20.99 7.44 3.65
N LEU A 122 20.46 6.49 2.87
CA LEU A 122 21.16 5.25 2.48
C LEU A 122 21.72 5.37 1.07
N ASN A 123 22.79 4.65 0.73
CA ASN A 123 23.25 4.56 -0.68
C ASN A 123 22.39 3.55 -1.47
N PHE A 124 22.03 2.45 -0.83
CA PHE A 124 21.10 1.45 -1.34
C PHE A 124 20.51 0.64 -0.17
N PRO A 125 19.21 0.31 -0.19
CA PRO A 125 18.19 0.87 -1.06
C PRO A 125 17.79 2.29 -0.62
N LYS A 126 17.51 3.19 -1.58
CA LYS A 126 16.95 4.53 -1.30
C LYS A 126 15.45 4.56 -1.44
N THR A 127 14.93 3.97 -2.52
CA THR A 127 13.49 3.91 -2.80
C THR A 127 13.06 2.47 -2.97
N ILE A 128 11.91 2.13 -2.40
CA ILE A 128 11.24 0.85 -2.58
C ILE A 128 9.82 1.15 -3.05
N LYS A 129 9.45 0.63 -4.22
CA LYS A 129 8.11 0.78 -4.79
C LYS A 129 7.47 -0.58 -4.98
N TYR A 130 6.24 -0.75 -4.50
CA TYR A 130 5.40 -1.91 -4.80
C TYR A 130 4.21 -1.48 -5.63
N TRP A 131 3.78 -2.35 -6.54
CA TRP A 131 2.52 -2.19 -7.24
C TRP A 131 1.93 -3.52 -7.68
N LYS A 132 0.61 -3.56 -7.81
CA LYS A 132 -0.14 -4.69 -8.33
C LYS A 132 -0.33 -4.54 -9.84
N ASN A 133 -0.12 -5.62 -10.59
CA ASN A 133 -0.36 -5.67 -12.03
C ASN A 133 -1.19 -6.92 -12.35
N GLY A 134 -2.51 -6.77 -12.35
CA GLY A 134 -3.43 -7.91 -12.38
C GLY A 134 -3.22 -8.82 -11.16
N ASP A 135 -2.95 -10.09 -11.41
CA ASP A 135 -2.68 -11.11 -10.38
C ASP A 135 -1.20 -11.16 -9.95
N LYS A 136 -0.35 -10.30 -10.51
CA LYS A 136 1.07 -10.20 -10.15
C LYS A 136 1.30 -9.10 -9.13
N LEU A 137 2.27 -9.34 -8.26
CA LEU A 137 2.87 -8.32 -7.44
C LEU A 137 4.21 -7.95 -8.07
N ASN A 138 4.53 -6.66 -8.08
CA ASN A 138 5.81 -6.16 -8.53
C ASN A 138 6.43 -5.30 -7.43
N ALA A 139 7.74 -5.38 -7.32
CA ALA A 139 8.53 -4.45 -6.51
C ALA A 139 9.71 -3.91 -7.31
N LYS A 140 10.14 -2.70 -6.99
CA LYS A 140 11.33 -2.09 -7.55
C LYS A 140 12.11 -1.41 -6.44
N VAL A 141 13.38 -1.77 -6.34
CA VAL A 141 14.29 -1.27 -5.33
C VAL A 141 15.39 -0.50 -6.04
N THR A 142 15.55 0.78 -5.71
CA THR A 142 16.53 1.66 -6.36
C THR A 142 17.42 2.33 -5.33
N GLY A 143 18.71 2.44 -5.64
CA GLY A 143 19.66 3.34 -4.99
C GLY A 143 20.21 4.33 -6.01
N ASP A 144 21.44 4.78 -5.80
CA ASP A 144 22.08 5.76 -6.69
C ASP A 144 22.42 5.18 -8.07
N ASP A 145 23.07 4.00 -8.10
CA ASP A 145 23.55 3.38 -9.34
C ASP A 145 22.88 2.04 -9.64
N ILE A 146 22.09 1.51 -8.70
CA ILE A 146 21.53 0.16 -8.75
C ILE A 146 20.01 0.23 -8.76
N GLU A 147 19.40 -0.46 -9.71
CA GLU A 147 17.97 -0.75 -9.76
C GLU A 147 17.75 -2.25 -9.86
N ILE A 148 16.88 -2.78 -9.00
CA ILE A 148 16.49 -4.19 -9.00
C ILE A 148 14.97 -4.28 -9.11
N ALA A 149 14.51 -4.95 -10.17
CA ALA A 149 13.10 -5.25 -10.37
C ALA A 149 12.77 -6.66 -9.86
N TYR A 150 11.64 -6.77 -9.18
CA TYR A 150 11.08 -8.02 -8.68
C TYR A 150 9.69 -8.21 -9.29
N GLU A 151 9.49 -9.36 -9.91
CA GLU A 151 8.18 -9.79 -10.39
C GLU A 151 7.78 -11.02 -9.60
N PHE A 152 6.56 -11.03 -9.09
CA PHE A 152 6.03 -12.12 -8.30
C PHE A 152 4.73 -12.66 -8.87
N LYS A 153 4.57 -13.98 -8.76
CA LYS A 153 3.28 -14.65 -8.89
C LYS A 153 2.73 -14.98 -7.51
N GLN A 154 1.42 -14.94 -7.37
CA GLN A 154 0.77 -15.39 -6.14
C GLN A 154 0.86 -16.93 -6.04
N LEU A 155 1.15 -17.43 -4.85
CA LEU A 155 1.04 -18.85 -4.51
C LEU A 155 -0.37 -19.13 -4.02
N LYS A 156 -0.94 -20.25 -4.50
CA LYS A 156 -2.25 -20.75 -4.10
C LYS A 156 -2.16 -21.50 -2.78
#